data_AF-A0A961A758-F1
#
_entry.id   AF-A0A961A758-F1
#
_cell.length_a   1.000
_cell.length_b   1.000
_cell.length_c   1.000
_cell.angle_alpha   90.00
_cell.angle_beta   90.00
_cell.angle_gamma   90.00
#
_symmetry.space_group_name_H-M   'P 1'
#
loop_
_entity.id
_entity.type
_entity.pdbx_description
1 polymer ?
#
loop_
_entity_poly.entity_id
_entity_poly.type
_entity_poly.pdbx_seq_one_letter_code
_entity_poly.pdbx_strand_id
1 'polypeptide(L)'
;MDFRFKYRRHQASDQESRKEKRSESERLSSVKGMSYAFVIPTYLASGPLTGWLLGSWLDQRMHTAFWLPTLIVLCTIASFAMVIRMMASLNR
;
A
#
# COMPACT_ATOMS: atom_id res chain seq x y z
N MET A 1 49.34 -6.25 30.19
CA MET A 1 47.97 -6.50 29.70
C MET A 1 47.44 -5.21 29.12
N ASP A 2 47.14 -5.20 27.81
CA ASP A 2 46.98 -3.99 27.01
C ASP A 2 45.52 -3.50 27.01
N PHE A 3 45.22 -2.45 27.78
CA PHE A 3 43.87 -1.90 27.94
C PHE A 3 43.26 -1.34 26.65
N ARG A 4 44.07 -1.01 25.63
CA ARG A 4 43.58 -0.52 24.33
C ARG A 4 42.85 -1.60 23.53
N PHE A 5 43.14 -2.88 23.78
CA PHE A 5 42.51 -4.00 23.06
C PHE A 5 41.06 -4.24 23.50
N LYS A 6 40.72 -3.95 24.76
CA LYS A 6 39.38 -4.18 25.30
C LYS A 6 38.37 -3.13 24.80
N TYR A 7 38.82 -1.88 24.65
CA TYR A 7 37.99 -0.80 24.09
C TYR A 7 37.68 -0.98 22.60
N ARG A 8 38.64 -1.49 21.81
CA ARG A 8 38.46 -1.69 20.37
C ARG A 8 37.43 -2.77 20.06
N ARG A 9 37.32 -3.79 20.91
CA ARG A 9 36.30 -4.85 20.78
C ARG A 9 34.87 -4.36 21.03
N HIS A 10 34.67 -3.46 22.00
CA HIS A 10 33.35 -2.87 22.23
C HIS A 10 32.89 -1.96 21.09
N GLN A 11 33.80 -1.19 20.48
CA GLN A 11 33.43 -0.36 19.34
C GLN A 11 33.10 -1.19 18.08
N ALA A 12 33.75 -2.34 17.90
CA ALA A 12 33.46 -3.25 16.80
C ALA A 12 32.05 -3.87 16.94
N SER A 13 31.67 -4.33 18.14
CA SER A 13 30.32 -4.90 18.35
C SER A 13 29.21 -3.87 18.18
N ASP A 14 29.44 -2.62 18.61
CA ASP A 14 28.46 -1.55 18.46
C ASP A 14 28.28 -1.14 16.99
N GLN A 15 29.34 -1.22 16.17
CA GLN A 15 29.24 -0.98 14.73
C GLN A 15 28.51 -2.10 13.99
N GLU A 16 28.72 -3.37 14.36
CA GLU A 16 27.99 -4.49 13.78
C GLU A 16 26.49 -4.41 14.08
N SER A 17 26.12 -4.17 15.35
CA SER A 17 24.71 -4.04 15.75
C SER A 17 24.00 -2.87 15.04
N ARG A 18 24.71 -1.77 14.76
CA ARG A 18 24.16 -0.64 13.97
C ARG A 18 23.98 -0.98 12.49
N LYS A 19 24.90 -1.74 11.87
CA LYS A 19 24.76 -2.16 10.48
C LYS A 19 23.59 -3.11 10.30
N GLU A 20 23.40 -4.02 11.24
CA GLU A 20 22.31 -4.99 11.23
C GLU A 20 20.94 -4.28 11.34
N LYS A 21 20.78 -3.37 12.31
CA LYS A 21 19.55 -2.54 12.44
C LYS A 21 19.26 -1.70 11.20
N ARG A 22 20.29 -1.18 10.51
CA ARG A 22 20.12 -0.37 9.31
C ARG A 22 19.65 -1.20 8.12
N SER A 23 20.21 -2.40 7.95
CA SER A 23 19.78 -3.35 6.92
C SER A 23 18.33 -3.82 7.14
N GLU A 24 17.95 -4.07 8.39
CA GLU A 24 16.59 -4.47 8.73
C GLU A 24 15.56 -3.36 8.44
N SER A 25 15.90 -2.10 8.78
CA SER A 25 15.10 -0.92 8.45
C SER A 25 14.93 -0.73 6.93
N GLU A 26 15.99 -0.91 6.14
CA GLU A 26 15.94 -0.82 4.67
C GLU A 26 15.12 -1.96 4.05
N ARG A 27 15.15 -3.15 4.64
CA ARG A 27 14.26 -4.26 4.22
C ARG A 27 12.80 -3.93 4.52
N LEU A 28 12.50 -3.40 5.71
CA LEU A 28 11.14 -3.03 6.08
C LEU A 28 10.59 -1.88 5.21
N SER A 29 11.41 -0.90 4.84
CA SER A 29 10.99 0.18 3.93
C SER A 29 10.74 -0.33 2.51
N SER A 30 11.57 -1.25 2.02
CA SER A 30 11.40 -1.89 0.70
C SER A 30 10.13 -2.74 0.63
N VAL A 31 9.86 -3.53 1.68
CA VAL A 31 8.64 -4.34 1.78
C VAL A 31 7.39 -3.45 1.87
N LYS A 32 7.45 -2.35 2.63
CA LYS A 32 6.36 -1.36 2.67
C LYS A 32 6.11 -0.76 1.28
N GLY A 33 7.16 -0.30 0.59
CA GLY A 33 7.04 0.25 -0.77
C GLY A 33 6.39 -0.73 -1.76
N MET A 34 6.77 -2.00 -1.69
CA MET A 34 6.22 -3.06 -2.54
C MET A 34 4.74 -3.36 -2.22
N SER A 35 4.34 -3.29 -0.94
CA SER A 35 2.93 -3.43 -0.56
C SER A 35 2.06 -2.30 -1.10
N TYR A 36 2.54 -1.04 -1.09
CA TYR A 36 1.81 0.09 -1.68
C TYR A 36 1.66 -0.05 -3.20
N ALA A 37 2.69 -0.52 -3.88
CA ALA A 37 2.67 -0.72 -5.33
C ALA A 37 1.62 -1.75 -5.78
N PHE A 38 1.28 -2.74 -4.94
CA PHE A 38 0.22 -3.71 -5.23
C PHE A 38 -1.16 -3.27 -4.71
N VAL A 39 -1.22 -2.66 -3.53
CA VAL A 39 -2.49 -2.27 -2.90
C VAL A 39 -3.16 -1.15 -3.70
N ILE A 40 -2.41 -0.13 -4.12
CA ILE A 40 -3.00 1.04 -4.80
C ILE A 40 -3.70 0.65 -6.12
N PRO A 41 -3.06 -0.09 -7.05
CA PRO A 41 -3.73 -0.49 -8.30
C PRO A 41 -4.90 -1.43 -8.05
N THR A 42 -4.77 -2.37 -7.10
CA THR A 42 -5.84 -3.31 -6.76
C THR A 42 -7.07 -2.58 -6.22
N TYR A 43 -6.86 -1.58 -5.36
CA TYR A 43 -7.94 -0.76 -4.82
C TYR A 43 -8.59 0.09 -5.91
N LEU A 44 -7.79 0.68 -6.80
CA LEU A 44 -8.30 1.45 -7.93
C LEU A 44 -9.16 0.59 -8.88
N ALA A 45 -8.71 -0.64 -9.15
CA ALA A 45 -9.41 -1.59 -10.01
C ALA A 45 -10.69 -2.14 -9.37
N SER A 46 -10.75 -2.23 -8.03
CA SER A 46 -11.91 -2.75 -7.31
C SER A 46 -13.19 -1.93 -7.53
N GLY A 47 -13.07 -0.61 -7.70
CA GLY A 47 -14.20 0.29 -7.97
C GLY A 47 -14.93 -0.03 -9.27
N PRO A 48 -14.27 0.07 -10.43
CA PRO A 48 -14.82 -0.33 -11.71
C PRO A 48 -15.35 -1.77 -11.71
N LEU A 49 -14.63 -2.70 -11.09
CA LEU A 49 -15.05 -4.12 -11.02
C LEU A 49 -16.39 -4.25 -10.29
N THR A 50 -16.50 -3.60 -9.14
CA THR A 50 -17.71 -3.63 -8.30
C THR A 50 -18.87 -2.92 -9.00
N GLY A 51 -18.61 -1.78 -9.64
CA GLY A 51 -19.61 -1.06 -10.44
C GLY A 51 -20.11 -1.86 -11.64
N TRP A 52 -19.23 -2.62 -12.30
CA TRP A 52 -19.62 -3.53 -13.39
C TRP A 52 -20.43 -4.71 -12.88
N LEU A 53 -20.05 -5.31 -11.74
CA LEU A 53 -20.77 -6.43 -11.15
C LEU A 53 -22.18 -6.02 -10.68
N LEU A 54 -22.28 -4.90 -9.97
CA LEU A 54 -23.57 -4.33 -9.56
C LEU A 54 -24.40 -3.87 -10.74
N GLY A 55 -23.78 -3.24 -11.74
CA GLY A 55 -24.45 -2.77 -12.95
C GLY A 55 -25.02 -3.92 -13.77
N SER A 56 -24.25 -4.99 -13.98
CA SER A 56 -24.72 -6.19 -14.70
C SER A 56 -25.81 -6.94 -13.94
N TRP A 57 -25.71 -7.03 -12.61
CA TRP A 57 -26.75 -7.61 -11.77
C TRP A 57 -28.06 -6.80 -11.82
N LEU A 58 -27.95 -5.46 -11.77
CA LEU A 58 -29.10 -4.57 -11.86
C LEU A 58 -29.75 -4.62 -13.25
N ASP A 59 -28.93 -4.67 -14.31
CA ASP A 59 -29.40 -4.74 -15.70
C ASP A 59 -30.18 -6.04 -15.95
N GLN A 60 -29.72 -7.17 -15.43
CA GLN A 60 -30.45 -8.45 -15.47
C GLN A 60 -31.81 -8.39 -14.75
N ARG A 61 -31.96 -7.56 -13.71
CA ARG A 61 -33.19 -7.43 -12.93
C ARG A 61 -34.17 -6.41 -13.51
N MET A 62 -33.66 -5.32 -14.09
CA MET A 62 -34.44 -4.14 -14.43
C MET A 62 -34.48 -3.84 -15.94
N HIS A 63 -33.83 -4.64 -16.80
CA HIS A 63 -33.75 -4.44 -18.27
C HIS A 63 -33.39 -3.01 -18.68
N THR A 64 -32.60 -2.31 -17.87
CA THR A 64 -32.27 -0.91 -18.06
C THR A 64 -30.77 -0.76 -18.26
N ALA A 65 -30.35 -0.97 -19.52
CA ALA A 65 -28.97 -0.90 -19.98
C ALA A 65 -28.29 0.46 -19.69
N PHE A 66 -29.07 1.50 -19.38
CA PHE A 66 -28.58 2.85 -19.10
C PHE A 66 -27.83 2.97 -17.76
N TRP A 67 -28.14 2.14 -16.75
CA TRP A 67 -27.56 2.30 -15.40
C TRP A 67 -26.15 1.77 -15.25
N LEU A 68 -25.75 0.83 -16.11
CA LEU A 68 -24.47 0.14 -16.05
C LEU A 68 -23.28 1.13 -16.18
N PRO A 69 -23.20 2.01 -17.20
CA PRO A 69 -22.12 3.00 -17.29
C PRO A 69 -22.15 4.00 -16.12
N THR A 70 -23.34 4.40 -15.65
CA THR A 70 -23.49 5.35 -14.54
C THR A 70 -22.93 4.78 -13.22
N LEU A 71 -23.21 3.52 -12.93
CA LEU A 71 -22.72 2.83 -11.73
C LEU A 71 -21.21 2.61 -11.78
N ILE A 72 -20.64 2.29 -12.95
CA ILE A 72 -19.20 2.17 -13.13
C ILE A 72 -18.51 3.51 -12.85
N VAL A 73 -19.01 4.61 -13.42
CA VAL A 73 -18.43 5.94 -13.20
C VAL A 73 -18.52 6.35 -11.72
N LEU A 74 -19.66 6.17 -11.08
CA LEU A 74 -19.84 6.46 -9.65
C LEU A 74 -18.89 5.66 -8.76
N CYS A 75 -18.78 4.34 -8.97
CA CYS A 75 -17.88 3.49 -8.19
C CYS A 75 -16.40 3.84 -8.41
N THR A 76 -16.04 4.23 -9.64
CA THR A 76 -14.68 4.67 -9.97
C THR A 76 -14.33 5.97 -9.25
N ILE A 77 -15.21 6.98 -9.29
CA ILE A 77 -15.00 8.26 -8.59
C ILE A 77 -14.91 8.04 -7.08
N ALA A 78 -15.80 7.22 -6.51
CA ALA A 78 -15.79 6.90 -5.08
C ALA A 78 -14.49 6.21 -4.65
N SER A 79 -14.02 5.25 -5.44
CA SER A 79 -12.76 4.53 -5.15
C SER A 79 -11.54 5.45 -5.26
N PHE A 80 -11.53 6.33 -6.26
CA PHE A 80 -10.46 7.33 -6.41
C PHE A 80 -10.41 8.31 -5.23
N ALA A 81 -11.56 8.81 -4.80
CA ALA A 81 -11.67 9.69 -3.63
C ALA A 81 -11.19 8.99 -2.34
N MET A 82 -11.48 7.70 -2.20
CA MET A 82 -11.03 6.90 -1.05
C MET A 82 -9.51 6.71 -1.04
N VAL A 83 -8.88 6.45 -2.19
CA VAL A 83 -7.42 6.36 -2.32
C VAL A 83 -6.74 7.68 -1.98
N ILE A 84 -7.27 8.81 -2.46
CA ILE A 84 -6.76 10.15 -2.11
C ILE A 84 -6.86 10.38 -0.58
N ARG A 85 -7.99 10.03 0.03
CA ARG A 85 -8.15 10.13 1.49
C ARG A 85 -7.16 9.24 2.25
N MET A 86 -6.94 8.02 1.76
CA MET A 86 -6.00 7.07 2.37
C MET A 86 -4.56 7.60 2.29
N MET A 87 -4.14 8.12 1.14
CA MET A 87 -2.86 8.82 0.96
C MET A 87 -2.72 10.01 1.91
N ALA A 88 -3.75 10.86 2.01
CA ALA A 88 -3.75 12.01 2.89
C ALA A 88 -3.66 11.63 4.37
N SER A 89 -4.26 10.51 4.79
CA SER A 89 -4.16 9.99 6.15
C SER A 89 -2.79 9.43 6.50
N LEU A 90 -2.03 8.98 5.50
CA LEU A 90 -0.71 8.36 5.67
C LEU A 90 0.42 9.40 5.73
N ASN A 91 0.17 10.61 5.25
CA ASN A 91 1.10 11.74 5.27
C ASN A 91 0.98 12.60 6.56
N ARG A 92 0.13 12.21 7.51
CA ARG A 92 -0.11 12.90 8.78
C ARG A 92 0.47 12.10 9.93
#